data_AF-A0A1G4IEN2-F1
#
_entry.id   AF-A0A1G4IEN2-F1
#
_cell.length_a   1.000
_cell.length_b   1.000
_cell.length_c   1.000
_cell.angle_alpha   90.00
_cell.angle_beta   90.00
_cell.angle_gamma   90.00
#
_symmetry.space_group_name_H-M   'P 1'
#
loop_
_entity.id
_entity.type
_entity.pdbx_description
1 polymer ?
#
loop_
_entity_poly.entity_id
_entity_poly.type
_entity_poly.pdbx_seq_one_letter_code
_entity_poly.pdbx_strand_id
1 'polypeptide(L)'
;MATCGRAAVKSAIKKEYWTAICDVAHEAGSILNQALTTLETAATNGLRSLRRLLKAQIYALGNLTRPTAPEERMLWTFAATQTEKAFNYYSSPAATDVLTAVRNAARLQGAIGEWVDLMAEAAESSKGCLGADGSGTNAIAGRTALSSTAAQCKLNWDGVKKGETQGSLIGPAGLTGAFANKVVTNTLTGADKGATSIPRTRHSY
;
A
#
# COMPACT_ATOMS: atom_id res chain seq x y z
N MET A 1 -9.29 -8.53 24.66
CA MET A 1 -9.99 -7.38 24.05
C MET A 1 -9.37 -6.10 24.56
N ALA A 2 -8.87 -5.24 23.67
CA ALA A 2 -8.49 -3.88 24.05
C ALA A 2 -9.79 -3.13 24.38
N THR A 3 -9.98 -2.74 25.63
CA THR A 3 -11.20 -2.02 26.06
C THR A 3 -10.94 -0.52 26.01
N CYS A 4 -11.59 0.20 25.10
CA CYS A 4 -11.61 1.67 25.05
C CYS A 4 -12.50 2.30 26.14
N GLY A 5 -13.21 1.49 26.94
CA GLY A 5 -14.27 1.92 27.87
C GLY A 5 -13.87 2.75 29.10
N ARG A 6 -12.62 3.20 29.22
CA ARG A 6 -12.17 4.11 30.30
C ARG A 6 -11.17 5.16 29.83
N ALA A 7 -11.31 5.70 28.62
CA ALA A 7 -10.58 6.92 28.28
C ALA A 7 -10.96 8.04 29.27
N ALA A 8 -9.98 8.52 30.04
CA ALA A 8 -10.14 9.77 30.79
C ALA A 8 -10.27 10.94 29.80
N VAL A 9 -10.84 12.07 30.24
CA VAL A 9 -10.93 13.28 29.41
C VAL A 9 -9.56 13.58 28.78
N LYS A 10 -9.52 13.82 27.46
CA LYS A 10 -8.31 14.04 26.65
C LYS A 10 -7.41 12.83 26.34
N SER A 11 -7.87 11.59 26.54
CA SER A 11 -7.03 10.39 26.29
C SER A 11 -7.15 9.82 24.87
N ALA A 12 -8.00 10.38 24.01
CA ALA A 12 -8.13 9.92 22.63
C ALA A 12 -6.91 10.36 21.80
N ILE A 13 -6.51 9.52 20.83
CA ILE A 13 -5.48 9.86 19.85
C ILE A 13 -5.99 11.04 19.04
N LYS A 14 -5.22 12.13 18.96
CA LYS A 14 -5.66 13.32 18.23
C LYS A 14 -5.85 13.03 16.75
N LYS A 15 -6.75 13.79 16.12
CA LYS A 15 -7.15 13.60 14.72
C LYS A 15 -5.97 13.45 13.78
N GLU A 16 -5.03 14.38 13.84
CA GLU A 16 -3.87 14.43 12.95
C GLU A 16 -3.04 13.14 12.94
N TYR A 17 -2.98 12.41 14.06
CA TYR A 17 -2.17 11.21 14.16
C TYR A 17 -2.87 9.98 13.62
N TRP A 18 -4.15 9.75 13.97
CA TRP A 18 -4.85 8.60 13.43
C TRP A 18 -5.18 8.77 11.95
N THR A 19 -5.40 10.00 11.47
CA THR A 19 -5.53 10.25 10.02
C THR A 19 -4.23 9.96 9.29
N ALA A 20 -3.07 10.35 9.86
CA ALA A 20 -1.77 10.03 9.26
C ALA A 20 -1.51 8.50 9.20
N ILE A 21 -2.02 7.73 10.18
CA ILE A 21 -1.97 6.26 10.13
C ILE A 21 -2.81 5.75 8.94
N CYS A 22 -3.99 6.33 8.72
CA CYS A 22 -4.82 5.97 7.56
C CYS A 22 -4.19 6.39 6.23
N ASP A 23 -3.48 7.51 6.17
CA ASP A 23 -2.77 7.94 4.96
C ASP A 23 -1.69 6.90 4.59
N VAL A 24 -1.00 6.32 5.58
CA VAL A 24 -0.06 5.20 5.36
C VAL A 24 -0.77 3.97 4.80
N ALA A 25 -1.96 3.62 5.31
CA ALA A 25 -2.73 2.49 4.79
C ALA A 25 -3.22 2.74 3.35
N HIS A 26 -3.63 3.97 3.06
CA HIS A 26 -4.03 4.37 1.71
C HIS A 26 -2.85 4.29 0.74
N GLU A 27 -1.67 4.77 1.12
CA GLU A 27 -0.46 4.65 0.30
C GLU A 27 -0.01 3.19 0.14
N ALA A 28 -0.19 2.34 1.14
CA ALA A 28 0.05 0.91 0.96
C ALA A 28 -0.83 0.33 -0.16
N GLY A 29 -2.05 0.84 -0.36
CA GLY A 29 -2.91 0.49 -1.49
C GLY A 29 -2.31 0.84 -2.86
N SER A 30 -1.59 1.95 -3.00
CA SER A 30 -1.00 2.35 -4.29
C SER A 30 0.19 1.46 -4.70
N ILE A 31 0.84 0.77 -3.76
CA ILE A 31 1.86 -0.25 -4.05
C ILE A 31 1.27 -1.39 -4.89
N LEU A 32 0.00 -1.78 -4.64
CA LEU A 32 -0.68 -2.82 -5.41
C LEU A 32 -0.92 -2.35 -6.86
N ASN A 33 -1.35 -1.10 -7.02
CA ASN A 33 -1.62 -0.49 -8.32
C ASN A 33 -0.33 -0.33 -9.16
N GLN A 34 0.78 0.04 -8.51
CA GLN A 34 2.10 0.11 -9.14
C GLN A 34 2.61 -1.29 -9.51
N ALA A 35 2.41 -2.29 -8.65
CA ALA A 35 2.78 -3.67 -8.95
C ALA A 35 2.10 -4.18 -10.22
N LEU A 36 0.78 -3.95 -10.37
CA LEU A 36 0.05 -4.31 -11.59
C LEU A 36 0.65 -3.61 -12.83
N THR A 37 0.97 -2.32 -12.71
CA THR A 37 1.59 -1.54 -13.78
C THR A 37 2.94 -2.14 -14.21
N THR A 38 3.78 -2.54 -13.26
CA THR A 38 5.08 -3.19 -13.52
C THR A 38 4.89 -4.53 -14.23
N LEU A 39 4.02 -5.39 -13.70
CA LEU A 39 3.76 -6.71 -14.27
C LEU A 39 3.26 -6.61 -15.71
N GLU A 40 2.30 -5.73 -16.01
CA GLU A 40 1.75 -5.61 -17.35
C GLU A 40 2.69 -4.92 -18.34
N THR A 41 3.53 -4.00 -17.86
CA THR A 41 4.56 -3.37 -18.68
C THR A 41 5.56 -4.40 -19.20
N ALA A 42 5.99 -5.35 -18.36
CA ALA A 42 6.85 -6.45 -18.77
C ALA A 42 6.18 -7.29 -19.89
N ALA A 43 4.93 -7.71 -19.71
CA ALA A 43 4.18 -8.51 -20.69
C ALA A 43 4.02 -7.77 -22.02
N THR A 44 3.60 -6.50 -21.95
CA THR A 44 3.33 -5.68 -23.13
C THR A 44 4.60 -5.45 -23.94
N ASN A 45 5.73 -5.20 -23.27
CA ASN A 45 7.03 -5.03 -23.91
C ASN A 45 7.53 -6.33 -24.56
N GLY A 46 7.33 -7.47 -23.89
CA GLY A 46 7.65 -8.79 -24.45
C GLY A 46 6.83 -9.12 -25.69
N LEU A 47 5.50 -8.98 -25.60
CA LEU A 47 4.59 -9.22 -26.73
C LEU A 47 4.88 -8.29 -27.91
N ARG A 48 5.20 -7.03 -27.65
CA ARG A 48 5.57 -6.06 -28.69
C ARG A 48 6.86 -6.48 -29.40
N SER A 49 7.88 -6.89 -28.66
CA SER A 49 9.16 -7.35 -29.21
C SER A 49 8.98 -8.62 -30.04
N LEU A 50 8.21 -9.59 -29.53
CA LEU A 50 7.88 -10.82 -30.24
C LEU A 50 7.14 -10.56 -31.56
N ARG A 51 6.12 -9.69 -31.54
CA ARG A 51 5.38 -9.33 -32.75
C ARG A 51 6.26 -8.67 -33.81
N ARG A 52 7.20 -7.80 -33.38
CA ARG A 52 8.16 -7.16 -34.29
C ARG A 52 9.10 -8.18 -34.92
N LEU A 53 9.61 -9.11 -34.11
CA LEU A 53 10.46 -10.20 -34.58
C LEU A 53 9.75 -11.08 -35.61
N LEU A 54 8.54 -11.55 -35.30
CA LEU A 54 7.76 -12.41 -36.19
C LEU A 54 7.43 -11.71 -37.51
N LYS A 55 7.02 -10.43 -37.47
CA LYS A 55 6.76 -9.66 -38.69
C LYS A 55 8.01 -9.54 -39.57
N ALA A 56 9.18 -9.30 -38.97
CA ALA A 56 10.43 -9.18 -39.71
C ALA A 56 10.85 -10.50 -40.36
N GLN A 57 10.71 -11.62 -39.65
CA GLN A 57 11.00 -12.96 -40.18
C GLN A 57 10.03 -13.36 -41.29
N ILE A 58 8.72 -13.12 -41.12
CA ILE A 58 7.71 -13.38 -42.16
C ILE A 58 8.01 -12.56 -43.41
N TYR A 59 8.35 -11.27 -43.25
CA TYR A 59 8.73 -10.43 -44.39
C TYR A 59 9.96 -10.99 -45.12
N ALA A 60 10.98 -11.41 -44.37
CA ALA A 60 12.18 -11.98 -44.96
C ALA A 60 11.90 -13.27 -45.74
N LEU A 61 11.12 -14.19 -45.17
CA LEU A 61 10.74 -15.44 -45.82
C LEU A 61 9.90 -15.23 -47.08
N GLY A 62 9.01 -14.23 -47.07
CA GLY A 62 8.08 -13.99 -48.19
C GLY A 62 8.63 -13.08 -49.30
N ASN A 63 9.60 -12.22 -49.01
CA ASN A 63 10.00 -11.15 -49.94
C ASN A 63 11.49 -11.13 -50.28
N LEU A 64 12.37 -11.77 -49.49
CA LEU A 64 13.78 -11.78 -49.82
C LEU A 64 14.10 -12.92 -50.78
N THR A 65 14.63 -12.57 -51.94
CA THR A 65 15.26 -13.50 -52.88
C THR A 65 16.74 -13.74 -52.56
N ARG A 66 17.27 -13.03 -51.55
CA ARG A 66 18.65 -13.12 -51.06
C ARG A 66 18.68 -13.69 -49.64
N PRO A 67 19.81 -14.28 -49.20
CA PRO A 67 20.02 -14.59 -47.80
C PRO A 67 19.86 -13.34 -46.90
N THR A 68 19.39 -13.57 -45.67
CA THR A 68 19.30 -12.53 -44.63
C THR A 68 20.69 -11.98 -44.32
N ALA A 69 20.83 -10.65 -44.41
CA ALA A 69 22.08 -9.95 -44.16
C ALA A 69 22.48 -10.01 -42.67
N PRO A 70 23.77 -9.87 -42.33
CA PRO A 70 24.23 -9.90 -40.94
C PRO A 70 23.54 -8.88 -40.02
N GLU A 71 23.26 -7.68 -40.52
CA GLU A 71 22.61 -6.60 -39.77
C GLU A 71 21.15 -6.94 -39.46
N GLU A 72 20.44 -7.56 -40.41
CA GLU A 72 19.06 -8.04 -40.24
C GLU A 72 19.01 -9.14 -39.17
N ARG A 73 19.97 -10.07 -39.20
CA ARG A 73 20.10 -11.12 -38.17
C ARG A 73 20.37 -10.52 -36.79
N MET A 74 21.23 -9.50 -36.70
CA MET A 74 21.52 -8.81 -35.43
C MET A 74 20.25 -8.18 -34.83
N LEU A 75 19.43 -7.50 -35.64
CA LEU A 75 18.16 -6.93 -35.20
C LEU A 75 17.18 -8.00 -34.71
N TRP A 76 17.13 -9.15 -35.38
CA TRP A 76 16.29 -10.27 -34.95
C TRP A 76 16.76 -10.87 -33.63
N THR A 77 18.06 -11.11 -33.48
CA THR A 77 18.65 -11.58 -32.22
C THR A 77 18.37 -10.60 -31.09
N PHE A 78 18.54 -9.29 -31.32
CA PHE A 78 18.21 -8.28 -30.32
C PHE A 78 16.73 -8.35 -29.90
N ALA A 79 15.80 -8.38 -30.87
CA ALA A 79 14.38 -8.50 -30.56
C ALA A 79 14.03 -9.81 -29.84
N ALA A 80 14.69 -10.92 -30.18
CA ALA A 80 14.54 -12.21 -29.50
C ALA A 80 15.04 -12.12 -28.04
N THR A 81 16.22 -11.56 -27.80
CA THR A 81 16.76 -11.35 -26.44
C THR A 81 15.87 -10.43 -25.60
N GLN A 82 15.31 -9.37 -26.18
CA GLN A 82 14.37 -8.49 -25.47
C GLN A 82 13.07 -9.20 -25.13
N THR A 83 12.59 -10.06 -26.03
CA THR A 83 11.42 -10.92 -25.79
C THR A 83 11.70 -11.90 -24.65
N GLU A 84 12.83 -12.59 -24.71
CA GLU A 84 13.26 -13.55 -23.69
C GLU A 84 13.39 -12.89 -22.31
N LYS A 85 14.05 -11.73 -22.22
CA LYS A 85 14.15 -10.96 -20.97
C LYS A 85 12.78 -10.62 -20.39
N ALA A 86 11.84 -10.19 -21.23
CA ALA A 86 10.50 -9.84 -20.79
C ALA A 86 9.70 -11.04 -20.26
N PHE A 87 9.89 -12.24 -20.83
CA PHE A 87 9.27 -13.46 -20.30
C PHE A 87 9.99 -14.00 -19.07
N ASN A 88 11.33 -13.98 -19.07
CA ASN A 88 12.16 -14.41 -17.95
C ASN A 88 11.92 -13.54 -16.71
N TYR A 89 11.44 -12.30 -16.86
CA TYR A 89 11.00 -11.47 -15.75
C TYR A 89 10.02 -12.21 -14.81
N TYR A 90 9.05 -12.95 -15.36
CA TYR A 90 8.02 -13.65 -14.57
C TYR A 90 8.53 -14.89 -13.83
N SER A 91 9.62 -15.48 -14.30
CA SER A 91 10.32 -16.57 -13.61
C SER A 91 11.50 -16.08 -12.77
N SER A 92 11.75 -14.77 -12.74
CA SER A 92 12.89 -14.17 -12.02
C SER A 92 12.54 -13.77 -10.59
N PRO A 93 13.55 -13.50 -9.74
CA PRO A 93 13.33 -12.91 -8.42
C PRO A 93 12.53 -11.59 -8.46
N ALA A 94 12.62 -10.81 -9.55
CA ALA A 94 11.92 -9.53 -9.66
C ALA A 94 10.39 -9.67 -9.57
N ALA A 95 9.81 -10.74 -10.12
CA ALA A 95 8.38 -11.00 -9.97
C ALA A 95 8.02 -11.40 -8.52
N THR A 96 8.92 -12.15 -7.85
CA THR A 96 8.75 -12.52 -6.44
C THR A 96 8.84 -11.30 -5.53
N ASP A 97 9.73 -10.35 -5.83
CA ASP A 97 9.88 -9.09 -5.09
C ASP A 97 8.61 -8.24 -5.19
N VAL A 98 8.05 -8.10 -6.40
CA VAL A 98 6.77 -7.40 -6.62
C VAL A 98 5.63 -8.05 -5.82
N LEU A 99 5.50 -9.37 -5.87
CA LEU A 99 4.46 -10.08 -5.10
C LEU A 99 4.68 -9.96 -3.58
N THR A 100 5.93 -9.94 -3.14
CA THR A 100 6.27 -9.75 -1.72
C THR A 100 5.90 -8.34 -1.25
N ALA A 101 6.18 -7.31 -2.06
CA ALA A 101 5.79 -5.94 -1.79
C ALA A 101 4.26 -5.82 -1.68
N VAL A 102 3.52 -6.38 -2.65
CA VAL A 102 2.05 -6.45 -2.64
C VAL A 102 1.53 -7.09 -1.35
N ARG A 103 2.05 -8.27 -0.99
CA ARG A 103 1.63 -9.00 0.22
C ARG A 103 1.87 -8.18 1.48
N ASN A 104 3.05 -7.56 1.60
CA ASN A 104 3.41 -6.78 2.79
C ASN A 104 2.55 -5.51 2.90
N ALA A 105 2.32 -4.82 1.77
CA ALA A 105 1.47 -3.65 1.71
C ALA A 105 0.00 -3.96 2.04
N ALA A 106 -0.55 -5.03 1.46
CA ALA A 106 -1.92 -5.49 1.75
C ALA A 106 -2.10 -5.87 3.22
N ARG A 107 -1.11 -6.54 3.83
CA ARG A 107 -1.13 -6.85 5.28
C ARG A 107 -1.10 -5.58 6.14
N LEU A 108 -0.30 -4.58 5.77
CA LEU A 108 -0.24 -3.30 6.47
C LEU A 108 -1.58 -2.54 6.36
N GLN A 109 -2.13 -2.43 5.15
CA GLN A 109 -3.42 -1.79 4.91
C GLN A 109 -4.54 -2.46 5.71
N GLY A 110 -4.60 -3.80 5.69
CA GLY A 110 -5.59 -4.56 6.45
C GLY A 110 -5.44 -4.39 7.96
N ALA A 111 -4.20 -4.46 8.48
CA ALA A 111 -3.95 -4.30 9.92
C ALA A 111 -4.32 -2.90 10.43
N ILE A 112 -3.99 -1.86 9.66
CA ILE A 112 -4.37 -0.49 10.00
C ILE A 112 -5.89 -0.32 9.89
N GLY A 113 -6.51 -0.73 8.79
CA GLY A 113 -7.95 -0.56 8.59
C GLY A 113 -8.76 -1.25 9.68
N GLU A 114 -8.44 -2.50 10.01
CA GLU A 114 -9.07 -3.24 11.12
C GLU A 114 -8.89 -2.53 12.46
N TRP A 115 -7.67 -2.04 12.75
CA TRP A 115 -7.40 -1.34 14.00
C TRP A 115 -8.20 -0.05 14.13
N VAL A 116 -8.25 0.79 13.08
CA VAL A 116 -8.99 2.05 13.11
C VAL A 116 -10.51 1.79 13.20
N ASP A 117 -11.03 0.83 12.44
CA ASP A 117 -12.44 0.44 12.47
C ASP A 117 -12.85 -0.06 13.87
N LEU A 118 -12.06 -0.95 14.47
CA LEU A 118 -12.32 -1.47 15.81
C LEU A 118 -12.31 -0.35 16.86
N MET A 119 -11.37 0.59 16.76
CA MET A 119 -11.27 1.73 17.69
C MET A 119 -12.44 2.71 17.54
N ALA A 120 -12.98 2.88 16.33
CA ALA A 120 -14.16 3.69 16.08
C ALA A 120 -15.45 3.00 16.56
N GLU A 121 -15.60 1.69 16.32
CA GLU A 121 -16.77 0.91 16.78
C GLU A 121 -16.81 0.76 18.30
N ALA A 122 -15.65 0.64 18.95
CA ALA A 122 -15.55 0.55 20.41
C ALA A 122 -15.64 1.90 21.13
N ALA A 123 -16.28 2.91 20.52
CA ALA A 123 -16.39 4.27 21.05
C ALA A 123 -17.86 4.72 21.23
N GLU A 124 -18.06 5.56 22.23
CA GLU A 124 -19.27 6.35 22.50
C GLU A 124 -18.94 7.84 22.35
N SER A 125 -19.96 8.70 22.21
CA SER A 125 -19.81 10.13 21.84
C SER A 125 -18.80 10.94 22.67
N SER A 126 -18.58 10.59 23.94
CA SER A 126 -17.60 11.24 24.83
C SER A 126 -16.48 10.32 25.33
N LYS A 127 -16.44 9.06 24.84
CA LYS A 127 -15.52 8.01 25.28
C LYS A 127 -15.04 7.20 24.09
N GLY A 128 -13.79 7.38 23.69
CA GLY A 128 -13.23 6.60 22.60
C GLY A 128 -11.73 6.75 22.46
N CYS A 129 -11.19 5.97 21.52
CA CYS A 129 -9.76 5.87 21.29
C CYS A 129 -9.27 6.83 20.18
N LEU A 130 -10.17 7.28 19.29
CA LEU A 130 -9.87 8.18 18.18
C LEU A 130 -10.56 9.53 18.40
N GLY A 131 -9.79 10.61 18.41
CA GLY A 131 -10.28 11.97 18.64
C GLY A 131 -10.97 12.53 17.40
N ALA A 132 -12.10 13.23 17.59
CA ALA A 132 -12.78 13.93 16.50
C ALA A 132 -12.01 15.18 16.00
N ASP A 133 -11.06 15.67 16.80
CA ASP A 133 -10.28 16.86 16.55
C ASP A 133 -8.87 16.77 17.20
N GLY A 134 -8.10 17.85 17.11
CA GLY A 134 -6.76 17.97 17.70
C GLY A 134 -6.73 18.12 19.23
N SER A 135 -7.89 18.25 19.88
CA SER A 135 -7.96 18.35 21.36
C SER A 135 -7.95 16.97 22.03
N GLY A 136 -8.38 15.92 21.31
CA GLY A 136 -8.56 14.58 21.87
C GLY A 136 -9.67 14.49 22.92
N THR A 137 -10.54 15.50 23.00
CA THR A 137 -11.62 15.60 24.01
C THR A 137 -12.86 14.81 23.59
N ASN A 138 -13.28 14.96 22.34
CA ASN A 138 -14.40 14.23 21.74
C ASN A 138 -13.90 13.05 20.93
N ALA A 139 -14.67 11.98 20.86
CA ALA A 139 -14.30 10.79 20.11
C ALA A 139 -15.10 10.65 18.81
N ILE A 140 -14.47 10.08 17.79
CA ILE A 140 -15.17 9.50 16.65
C ILE A 140 -15.82 8.18 17.09
N ALA A 141 -17.13 8.07 16.91
CA ALA A 141 -17.90 6.88 17.25
C ALA A 141 -18.59 6.29 16.01
N GLY A 142 -18.29 5.02 15.74
CA GLY A 142 -18.80 4.25 14.61
C GLY A 142 -18.05 4.48 13.29
N ARG A 143 -18.07 3.46 12.42
CA ARG A 143 -17.42 3.47 11.10
C ARG A 143 -17.91 4.57 10.16
N THR A 144 -19.19 4.93 10.23
CA THR A 144 -19.76 6.01 9.42
C THR A 144 -19.12 7.36 9.76
N ALA A 145 -18.98 7.67 11.05
CA ALA A 145 -18.34 8.91 11.49
C ALA A 145 -16.86 8.92 11.09
N LEU A 146 -16.16 7.78 11.24
CA LEU A 146 -14.77 7.63 10.82
C LEU A 146 -14.56 7.93 9.35
N SER A 147 -15.28 7.23 8.47
CA SER A 147 -15.15 7.38 7.02
C SER A 147 -15.62 8.75 6.50
N SER A 148 -16.59 9.40 7.17
CA SER A 148 -16.97 10.78 6.86
C SER A 148 -15.89 11.80 7.25
N THR A 149 -15.12 11.50 8.30
CA THR A 149 -14.08 12.39 8.84
C THR A 149 -12.78 12.25 8.06
N ALA A 150 -12.47 11.03 7.60
CA ALA A 150 -11.25 10.68 6.88
C ALA A 150 -11.55 9.52 5.93
N ALA A 151 -11.84 9.84 4.67
CA ALA A 151 -12.21 8.86 3.66
C ALA A 151 -11.10 7.81 3.44
N GLN A 152 -9.84 8.19 3.61
CA GLN A 152 -8.69 7.29 3.48
C GLN A 152 -8.63 6.17 4.53
N CYS A 153 -9.35 6.31 5.65
CA CYS A 153 -9.43 5.26 6.67
C CYS A 153 -10.36 4.12 6.28
N LYS A 154 -11.14 4.29 5.21
CA LYS A 154 -12.02 3.24 4.71
C LYS A 154 -11.18 2.15 4.05
N LEU A 155 -11.37 0.90 4.48
CA LEU A 155 -10.83 -0.25 3.77
C LEU A 155 -11.31 -0.25 2.31
N ASN A 156 -10.36 -0.27 1.39
CA ASN A 156 -10.63 -0.35 -0.04
C ASN A 156 -10.69 -1.82 -0.46
N TRP A 157 -11.86 -2.23 -0.96
CA TRP A 157 -12.11 -3.58 -1.48
C TRP A 157 -12.23 -3.60 -3.00
N ASP A 158 -11.99 -2.47 -3.66
CA ASP A 158 -11.95 -2.42 -5.11
C ASP A 158 -10.86 -3.34 -5.65
N GLY A 159 -11.09 -3.90 -6.83
CA GLY A 159 -10.04 -4.58 -7.57
C GLY A 159 -8.86 -3.64 -7.83
N VAL A 160 -7.65 -4.22 -7.85
CA VAL A 160 -6.40 -3.49 -8.16
C VAL A 160 -6.51 -2.84 -9.55
N LYS A 161 -6.15 -1.56 -9.66
CA LYS A 161 -6.23 -0.78 -10.91
C LYS A 161 -4.83 -0.28 -11.30
N LYS A 162 -4.60 -0.02 -12.58
CA LYS A 162 -3.34 0.58 -13.03
C LYS A 162 -3.29 2.05 -12.65
N GLY A 163 -2.08 2.59 -12.50
CA GLY A 163 -1.86 4.03 -12.68
C GLY A 163 -1.69 4.87 -11.42
N GLU A 164 -1.61 4.28 -10.24
CA GLU A 164 -1.18 5.02 -9.05
C GLU A 164 0.31 4.81 -8.81
N THR A 165 1.04 5.93 -8.72
CA THR A 165 2.41 5.94 -8.22
C THR A 165 2.39 5.81 -6.71
N GLN A 166 3.32 5.02 -6.15
CA GLN A 166 3.59 5.03 -4.72
C GLN A 166 3.82 6.48 -4.24
N GLY A 167 3.25 6.81 -3.10
CA GLY A 167 3.47 8.10 -2.44
C GLY A 167 4.83 8.17 -1.74
N SER A 168 4.93 9.02 -0.72
CA SER A 168 6.18 9.29 0.00
C SER A 168 6.14 8.92 1.49
N LEU A 169 5.00 8.44 2.01
CA LEU A 169 4.82 8.06 3.41
C LEU A 169 5.52 6.75 3.77
N ILE A 170 5.71 5.86 2.80
CA ILE A 170 6.44 4.59 2.94
C ILE A 170 7.73 4.71 2.14
N GLY A 171 8.81 5.10 2.82
CA GLY A 171 10.13 5.26 2.23
C GLY A 171 11.10 4.12 2.55
N PRO A 172 12.29 4.09 1.92
CA PRO A 172 13.31 3.08 2.18
C PRO A 172 13.87 3.14 3.61
N ALA A 173 13.78 4.28 4.29
CA ALA A 173 14.19 4.46 5.68
C ALA A 173 13.05 4.18 6.69
N GLY A 174 11.86 3.80 6.22
CA GLY A 174 10.67 3.61 7.03
C GLY A 174 9.59 4.65 6.75
N LEU A 175 8.73 4.87 7.75
CA LEU A 175 7.61 5.81 7.64
C LEU A 175 8.11 7.26 7.60
N THR A 176 7.42 8.11 6.85
CA THR A 176 7.69 9.55 6.80
C THR A 176 6.51 10.35 7.36
N GLY A 177 6.48 11.68 7.14
CA GLY A 177 5.41 12.55 7.63
C GLY A 177 5.33 12.58 9.15
N ALA A 178 4.11 12.45 9.69
CA ALA A 178 3.84 12.52 11.13
C ALA A 178 4.57 11.45 11.97
N PHE A 179 5.02 10.38 11.33
CA PHE A 179 5.73 9.26 11.96
C PHE A 179 7.20 9.14 11.52
N ALA A 180 7.75 10.17 10.86
CA ALA A 180 9.17 10.21 10.52
C ALA A 180 10.09 10.19 11.75
N ASN A 181 9.58 10.68 12.89
CA ASN A 181 10.29 10.74 14.16
C ASN A 181 9.42 10.16 15.28
N LYS A 182 10.04 9.86 16.42
CA LYS A 182 9.33 9.45 17.64
C LYS A 182 8.30 10.52 18.02
N VAL A 183 7.03 10.12 18.08
CA VAL A 183 5.94 10.95 18.64
C VAL A 183 5.92 10.78 20.15
N VAL A 184 5.97 11.88 20.90
CA VAL A 184 5.85 11.86 22.37
C VAL A 184 4.37 11.77 22.79
N THR A 185 4.09 11.04 23.86
CA THR A 185 2.72 10.61 24.24
C THR A 185 1.74 11.77 24.47
N ASN A 186 2.23 12.89 25.00
CA ASN A 186 1.43 14.09 25.26
C ASN A 186 1.16 14.94 24.01
N THR A 187 1.88 14.66 22.93
CA THR A 187 1.53 15.20 21.61
C THR A 187 0.53 14.27 20.93
N LEU A 188 0.66 12.95 21.10
CA LEU A 188 -0.24 11.95 20.52
C LEU A 188 -1.69 12.02 21.05
N THR A 189 -1.86 12.27 22.35
CA THR A 189 -3.17 12.46 23.00
C THR A 189 -3.24 13.83 23.65
N GLY A 190 -4.40 14.26 24.12
CA GLY A 190 -4.53 15.53 24.86
C GLY A 190 -4.12 15.44 26.35
N ALA A 191 -3.59 14.30 26.81
CA ALA A 191 -3.13 14.07 28.19
C ALA A 191 -1.81 13.26 28.23
N ASP A 192 -1.11 13.27 29.36
CA ASP A 192 0.09 12.42 29.58
C ASP A 192 -0.29 10.96 29.90
N LYS A 193 -1.35 10.43 29.29
CA LYS A 193 -1.82 9.05 29.51
C LYS A 193 -1.87 8.27 28.19
N GLY A 194 -1.54 6.98 28.26
CA GLY A 194 -1.60 6.11 27.08
C GLY A 194 -3.03 5.94 26.57
N ALA A 195 -3.20 5.98 25.24
CA ALA A 195 -4.49 5.83 24.56
C ALA A 195 -5.13 4.42 24.71
N THR A 196 -4.32 3.43 25.08
CA THR A 196 -4.77 2.06 25.34
C THR A 196 -4.28 1.62 26.72
N SER A 197 -5.22 1.28 27.60
CA SER A 197 -4.90 0.52 28.80
C SER A 197 -5.32 -0.93 28.56
N ILE A 198 -4.36 -1.85 28.54
CA ILE A 198 -4.66 -3.27 28.74
C ILE A 198 -4.98 -3.37 30.25
N PRO A 199 -6.16 -3.85 30.67
CA PRO A 199 -6.41 -4.06 32.09
C PRO A 199 -5.33 -5.02 32.60
N ARG A 200 -4.45 -4.56 33.50
CA ARG A 200 -3.65 -5.46 34.33
C ARG A 200 -4.66 -6.22 35.20
N THR A 201 -5.10 -7.39 34.75
CA THR A 201 -5.59 -8.40 35.67
C THR A 201 -4.42 -8.75 36.58
N ARG A 202 -4.41 -8.16 37.78
CA ARG A 202 -3.66 -8.69 38.92
C ARG A 202 -4.20 -10.09 39.14
N HIS A 203 -3.53 -11.11 38.60
CA HIS A 203 -3.60 -12.43 39.19
C HIS A 203 -2.71 -12.39 40.43
N SER A 204 -3.36 -12.17 41.57
CA SER A 204 -2.85 -12.57 42.87
C SER A 204 -2.75 -14.11 42.83
N TYR A 205 -1.53 -14.63 42.81
CA TYR A 205 -1.23 -15.93 43.39
C TYR A 205 -0.52 -15.66 44.71
#